data_AF-A0A821WD18-F1
#
_entry.id   AF-A0A821WD18-F1
#
_cell.length_a   1.000
_cell.length_b   1.000
_cell.length_c   1.000
_cell.angle_alpha   90.00
_cell.angle_beta   90.00
_cell.angle_gamma   90.00
#
_symmetry.space_group_name_H-M   'P 1'
#
loop_
_entity.id
_entity.type
_entity.pdbx_description
1 polymer ?
#
loop_
_entity_poly.entity_id
_entity_poly.type
_entity_poly.pdbx_seq_one_letter_code
_entity_poly.pdbx_strand_id
1 'polypeptide(L)'
;LVKTSNIDLSTGQITMRRSHPWINNFNEWLISACRSNMDIKFIWSGNDAKALVYYITDYVTKSTLAFHDMFALAQQGVKSIEQQRVTNSIDNAIEKSRKLVLRCYNMIASQQEVSGVQVASYLMNYDDHYTTHTFRNLFLI
;
A
#
# COMPACT_ATOMS: atom_id res chain seq x y z
N LEU A 1 -5.21 7.48 30.71
CA LEU A 1 -4.80 6.08 30.99
C LEU A 1 -6.03 5.31 31.43
N VAL A 2 -6.22 4.08 30.94
CA VAL A 2 -7.37 3.25 31.32
C VAL A 2 -6.93 2.36 32.48
N LYS A 3 -7.45 2.60 33.68
CA LYS A 3 -6.97 1.92 34.90
C LYS A 3 -7.37 0.44 34.96
N THR A 4 -8.53 0.10 34.40
CA THR A 4 -9.11 -1.24 34.41
C THR A 4 -9.84 -1.49 33.10
N SER A 5 -9.83 -2.73 32.61
CA SER A 5 -10.64 -3.09 31.45
C SER A 5 -12.13 -3.03 31.81
N ASN A 6 -12.96 -2.48 30.93
CA ASN A 6 -14.40 -2.36 31.14
C ASN A 6 -15.15 -2.45 29.79
N ILE A 7 -16.43 -2.81 29.87
CA ILE A 7 -17.36 -2.86 28.76
C ILE A 7 -18.48 -1.87 29.05
N ASP A 8 -18.68 -0.91 28.16
CA ASP A 8 -19.85 -0.04 28.21
C ASP A 8 -21.08 -0.84 27.76
N LEU A 9 -22.01 -1.08 28.67
CA LEU A 9 -23.23 -1.87 28.42
C LEU A 9 -24.19 -1.19 27.45
N SER A 10 -24.13 0.13 27.30
CA SER A 10 -25.04 0.90 26.44
C SER A 10 -24.59 0.90 24.98
N THR A 11 -23.28 0.94 24.75
CA THR A 11 -22.68 1.00 23.41
C THR A 11 -22.04 -0.32 22.97
N GLY A 12 -21.81 -1.24 23.90
CA GLY A 12 -21.02 -2.46 23.67
C GLY A 12 -19.52 -2.21 23.56
N GLN A 13 -19.04 -0.99 23.83
CA GLN A 13 -17.63 -0.64 23.63
C GLN A 13 -16.74 -1.30 24.69
N ILE A 14 -15.75 -2.06 24.24
CA ILE A 14 -14.74 -2.67 25.10
C ILE A 14 -13.51 -1.77 25.19
N THR A 15 -13.15 -1.38 26.40
CA THR A 15 -11.92 -0.63 26.68
C THR A 15 -10.98 -1.49 27.52
N MET A 16 -9.75 -1.69 27.05
CA MET A 16 -8.74 -2.46 27.79
C MET A 16 -7.92 -1.58 28.72
N ARG A 17 -7.49 -2.14 29.85
CA ARG A 17 -6.53 -1.50 30.74
C ARG A 17 -5.26 -1.13 29.97
N ARG A 18 -4.82 0.12 30.13
CA ARG A 18 -3.60 0.66 29.53
C ARG A 18 -2.74 1.31 30.61
N SER A 19 -1.54 0.76 30.82
CA SER A 19 -0.58 1.20 31.85
C SER A 19 0.28 2.38 31.42
N HIS A 20 0.52 2.57 30.12
CA HIS A 20 1.35 3.65 29.58
C HIS A 20 0.65 4.35 28.39
N PRO A 21 0.65 5.69 28.30
CA PRO A 21 -0.10 6.41 27.27
C PRO A 21 0.44 6.18 25.85
N TRP A 22 1.72 5.87 25.71
CA TRP A 22 2.37 5.62 24.40
C TRP A 22 2.37 4.14 23.99
N ILE A 23 1.74 3.27 24.79
CA ILE A 23 1.61 1.86 24.44
C ILE A 23 0.22 1.65 23.84
N ASN A 24 0.18 1.14 22.62
CA ASN A 24 -1.07 0.74 21.97
C ASN A 24 -1.67 -0.48 22.68
N ASN A 25 -2.91 -0.82 22.35
CA ASN A 25 -3.49 -2.06 22.83
C ASN A 25 -2.73 -3.25 22.23
N PHE A 26 -2.31 -4.18 23.07
CA PHE A 26 -1.53 -5.34 22.66
C PHE A 26 -1.98 -6.59 23.42
N ASN A 27 -1.58 -7.75 22.90
CA ASN A 27 -1.73 -9.05 23.54
C ASN A 27 -0.32 -9.59 23.85
N GLU A 28 -0.08 -10.00 25.09
CA GLU A 28 1.26 -10.41 25.56
C GLU A 28 1.81 -11.64 24.81
N TRP A 29 0.94 -12.56 24.39
CA TRP A 29 1.33 -13.78 23.68
C TRP A 29 1.65 -13.48 22.23
N LEU A 30 0.80 -12.68 21.56
CA LEU A 30 1.02 -12.28 20.18
C LEU A 30 2.26 -11.40 20.03
N ILE A 31 2.49 -10.44 20.93
CA ILE A 31 3.70 -9.61 20.87
C ILE A 31 4.97 -10.44 21.09
N SER A 32 4.91 -11.44 21.97
CA SER A 32 6.03 -12.36 22.20
C SER A 32 6.30 -13.25 20.99
N ALA A 33 5.25 -13.74 20.31
CA ALA A 33 5.38 -14.61 19.15
C ALA A 33 5.83 -13.83 17.89
N CYS A 34 5.17 -12.71 17.60
CA CYS A 34 5.41 -11.92 16.39
C CYS A 34 6.62 -10.98 16.53
N ARG A 35 7.00 -10.62 17.76
CA ARG A 35 8.11 -9.69 18.07
C ARG A 35 8.02 -8.36 17.31
N SER A 36 6.80 -7.94 16.99
CA SER A 36 6.49 -6.74 16.22
C SER A 36 5.48 -5.86 16.96
N ASN A 37 5.44 -4.57 16.60
CA ASN A 37 4.49 -3.64 17.20
C ASN A 37 3.04 -4.03 16.87
N MET A 38 2.12 -3.77 17.79
CA MET A 38 0.70 -4.11 17.63
C MET A 38 -0.21 -2.94 17.98
N ASP A 39 -1.36 -2.87 17.31
CA ASP A 39 -2.49 -2.01 17.70
C ASP A 39 -3.79 -2.80 17.55
N ILE A 40 -4.22 -3.44 18.64
CA ILE A 40 -5.42 -4.28 18.67
C ILE A 40 -6.65 -3.42 19.00
N LYS A 41 -7.67 -3.46 18.14
CA LYS A 41 -8.96 -2.80 18.38
C LYS A 41 -10.10 -3.81 18.31
N PHE A 42 -11.03 -3.70 19.24
CA PHE A 42 -12.26 -4.48 19.24
C PHE A 42 -13.31 -3.78 18.39
N ILE A 43 -14.03 -4.55 17.56
CA ILE A 43 -15.04 -4.02 16.64
C ILE A 43 -16.37 -4.68 16.99
N TRP A 44 -17.20 -3.95 17.72
CA TRP A 44 -18.48 -4.46 18.23
C TRP A 44 -19.68 -3.66 17.74
N SER A 45 -19.50 -2.40 17.35
CA SER A 45 -20.57 -1.58 16.80
C SER A 45 -20.46 -1.44 15.27
N GLY A 46 -21.59 -1.16 14.62
CA GLY A 46 -21.60 -0.83 13.18
C GLY A 46 -20.81 0.44 12.86
N ASN A 47 -20.68 1.37 13.80
CA ASN A 47 -19.85 2.56 13.65
C ASN A 47 -18.36 2.21 13.67
N ASP A 48 -17.93 1.33 14.57
CA ASP A 48 -16.53 0.85 14.61
C ASP A 48 -16.18 0.08 13.33
N ALA A 49 -17.11 -0.76 12.85
CA ALA A 49 -16.92 -1.50 11.61
C ALA A 49 -16.78 -0.55 10.42
N LYS A 50 -17.62 0.49 10.33
CA LYS A 50 -17.52 1.52 9.29
C LYS A 50 -16.20 2.28 9.38
N ALA A 51 -15.78 2.68 10.58
CA ALA A 51 -14.51 3.36 10.80
C ALA A 51 -13.32 2.46 10.39
N LEU A 52 -13.37 1.17 10.70
CA LEU A 52 -12.36 0.21 10.26
C LEU A 52 -12.31 0.14 8.73
N VAL A 53 -13.45 0.05 8.05
CA VAL A 53 -13.48 -0.01 6.59
C VAL A 53 -12.79 1.21 6.00
N TYR A 54 -13.11 2.42 6.47
CA TYR A 54 -12.42 3.63 6.02
C TYR A 54 -10.92 3.59 6.29
N TYR A 55 -10.51 3.15 7.48
CA TYR A 55 -9.10 3.03 7.84
C TYR A 55 -8.35 2.06 6.94
N ILE A 56 -8.90 0.86 6.70
CA ILE A 56 -8.30 -0.14 5.81
C ILE A 56 -8.24 0.40 4.38
N THR A 57 -9.34 0.99 3.88
CA THR A 57 -9.37 1.55 2.53
C THR A 57 -8.33 2.66 2.38
N ASP A 58 -8.24 3.61 3.31
CA ASP A 58 -7.25 4.68 3.28
C ASP A 58 -5.82 4.11 3.29
N TYR A 59 -5.56 3.10 4.11
CA TYR A 59 -4.24 2.46 4.18
C TYR A 59 -3.87 1.69 2.91
N VAL A 60 -4.81 0.92 2.34
CA VAL A 60 -4.59 0.13 1.12
C VAL A 60 -4.49 1.03 -0.11
N THR A 61 -5.25 2.13 -0.14
CA THR A 61 -5.23 3.10 -1.24
C THR A 61 -4.15 4.17 -1.09
N LYS A 62 -3.37 4.13 0.01
CA LYS A 62 -2.28 5.06 0.26
C LYS A 62 -1.27 4.97 -0.87
N SER A 63 -1.18 6.04 -1.66
CA SER A 63 -0.20 6.14 -2.74
C SER A 63 1.21 5.99 -2.16
N THR A 64 2.00 5.09 -2.74
CA THR A 64 3.41 4.89 -2.37
C THR A 64 4.26 6.10 -2.73
N LEU A 65 3.85 6.85 -3.76
CA LEU A 65 4.56 8.03 -4.24
C LEU A 65 3.70 9.29 -4.05
N ALA A 66 4.31 10.37 -3.56
CA ALA A 66 3.61 11.64 -3.43
C ALA A 66 3.28 12.21 -4.82
N PHE A 67 2.19 12.97 -4.91
CA PHE A 67 1.71 13.50 -6.20
C PHE A 67 2.74 14.41 -6.90
N HIS A 68 3.51 15.19 -6.12
CA HIS A 68 4.54 16.07 -6.68
C HIS A 68 5.70 15.28 -7.32
N ASP A 69 6.09 14.15 -6.72
CA ASP A 69 7.11 13.28 -7.29
C ASP A 69 6.60 12.60 -8.57
N MET A 70 5.36 12.11 -8.56
CA MET A 70 4.74 11.52 -9.74
C MET A 70 4.69 12.52 -10.90
N PHE A 71 4.34 13.78 -10.61
CA PHE A 71 4.34 14.86 -11.60
C PHE A 71 5.74 15.17 -12.13
N ALA A 72 6.74 15.27 -11.25
CA ALA A 72 8.13 15.51 -11.64
C ALA A 72 8.67 14.39 -12.55
N LEU A 73 8.38 13.13 -12.22
CA LEU A 73 8.77 11.96 -13.04
C LEU A 73 8.06 11.95 -14.40
N ALA A 74 6.76 12.27 -14.43
CA ALA A 74 6.03 12.42 -15.68
C ALA A 74 6.62 13.54 -16.56
N GLN A 75 6.95 14.69 -15.97
CA GLN A 75 7.59 15.79 -16.70
C GLN A 75 8.96 15.39 -17.26
N GLN A 76 9.77 14.66 -16.49
CA GLN A 76 11.04 14.12 -16.98
C GLN A 76 10.81 13.12 -18.13
N GLY A 77 9.75 12.31 -18.05
CA GLY A 77 9.37 11.35 -19.10
C GLY A 77 9.06 12.05 -20.42
N VAL A 78 8.28 13.13 -20.36
CA VAL A 78 7.97 14.00 -21.50
C VAL A 78 9.26 14.60 -22.09
N LYS A 79 10.10 15.23 -21.26
CA LYS A 79 11.38 15.82 -21.70
C LYS A 79 12.31 14.79 -22.37
N SER A 80 12.35 13.56 -21.85
CA SER A 80 13.19 12.49 -22.41
C SER A 80 12.78 12.12 -23.85
N ILE A 81 11.48 12.16 -24.15
CA ILE A 81 10.95 11.89 -25.49
C ILE A 81 11.17 13.08 -26.42
N GLU A 82 11.03 14.31 -25.92
CA GLU A 82 11.34 15.52 -26.69
C GLU A 82 12.81 15.57 -27.11
N GLN A 83 13.73 15.12 -26.25
CA GLN A 83 15.15 15.00 -26.59
C GLN A 83 15.42 13.89 -27.63
N GLN A 84 14.65 12.78 -27.61
CA GLN A 84 14.75 11.71 -28.59
C GLN A 84 14.11 12.02 -29.94
N ARG A 85 13.27 13.07 -30.06
CA ARG A 85 12.69 13.50 -31.34
C ARG A 85 13.71 13.92 -32.39
N VAL A 86 14.99 14.09 -32.03
CA VAL A 86 16.08 14.38 -32.97
C VAL A 86 16.35 13.20 -33.93
N THR A 87 15.92 11.99 -33.60
CA THR A 87 16.03 10.82 -34.48
C THR A 87 14.71 10.60 -35.23
N ASN A 88 14.70 10.85 -36.54
CA ASN A 88 13.55 10.75 -37.45
C ASN A 88 12.78 9.41 -37.29
N SER A 89 11.70 9.40 -36.49
CA SER A 89 10.80 8.24 -36.41
C SER A 89 9.50 8.48 -37.20
N ILE A 90 9.21 7.56 -38.13
CA ILE A 90 7.99 7.49 -38.96
C ILE A 90 6.82 6.94 -38.11
N ASP A 91 6.75 7.30 -36.83
CA ASP A 91 5.70 6.79 -35.94
C ASP A 91 4.40 7.57 -36.16
N ASN A 92 3.30 6.85 -36.35
CA ASN A 92 1.95 7.39 -36.32
C ASN A 92 1.66 8.10 -34.99
N ALA A 93 0.74 9.07 -34.98
CA ALA A 93 0.39 9.85 -33.79
C ALA A 93 -0.03 8.95 -32.61
N ILE A 94 -0.73 7.84 -32.90
CA ILE A 94 -1.16 6.86 -31.89
C ILE A 94 0.05 6.18 -31.23
N GLU A 95 1.01 5.72 -32.02
CA GLU A 95 2.22 5.06 -31.51
C GLU A 95 3.09 6.01 -30.69
N LYS A 96 3.16 7.29 -31.09
CA LYS A 96 3.84 8.33 -30.30
C LYS A 96 3.17 8.51 -28.93
N SER A 97 1.84 8.56 -28.88
CA SER A 97 1.10 8.64 -27.63
C SER A 97 1.25 7.40 -26.76
N ARG A 98 1.22 6.19 -27.35
CA ARG A 98 1.46 4.93 -26.62
C ARG A 98 2.85 4.91 -25.99
N LYS A 99 3.89 5.27 -26.77
CA LYS A 99 5.29 5.37 -26.27
C LYS A 99 5.42 6.39 -25.14
N LEU A 100 4.74 7.53 -25.25
CA LEU A 100 4.73 8.56 -24.20
C LEU A 100 4.15 8.03 -22.89
N VAL A 101 2.95 7.46 -22.93
CA VAL A 101 2.29 6.90 -21.74
C VAL A 101 3.15 5.79 -21.14
N LEU A 102 3.67 4.88 -21.95
CA LEU A 102 4.51 3.77 -21.49
C LEU A 102 5.81 4.29 -20.85
N ARG A 103 6.43 5.33 -21.40
CA ARG A 103 7.65 5.93 -20.84
C ARG A 103 7.38 6.57 -19.49
N CYS A 104 6.31 7.37 -19.37
CA CYS A 104 5.92 7.98 -18.11
C CYS A 104 5.59 6.90 -17.07
N TYR A 105 4.84 5.86 -17.45
CA TYR A 105 4.53 4.74 -16.58
C TYR A 105 5.80 4.03 -16.09
N ASN A 106 6.70 3.66 -16.99
CA ASN A 106 7.94 2.97 -16.62
C ASN A 106 8.84 3.82 -15.72
N MET A 107 8.87 5.15 -15.92
CA MET A 107 9.61 6.07 -15.05
C MET A 107 9.02 6.10 -13.64
N ILE A 108 7.68 6.20 -13.52
CA ILE A 108 6.99 6.17 -12.22
C ILE A 108 7.22 4.81 -11.54
N ALA A 109 7.01 3.71 -12.27
CA ALA A 109 7.21 2.37 -11.75
C ALA A 109 8.65 2.10 -11.30
N SER A 110 9.65 2.66 -11.99
CA SER A 110 11.06 2.51 -11.62
C SER A 110 11.43 3.17 -10.29
N GLN A 111 10.66 4.18 -9.87
CA GLN A 111 10.86 4.91 -8.62
C GLN A 111 9.89 4.46 -7.53
N GLN A 112 9.12 3.40 -7.78
CA GLN A 112 8.20 2.87 -6.79
C GLN A 112 8.99 2.20 -5.67
N GLU A 113 8.88 2.76 -4.46
CA GLU A 113 9.45 2.15 -3.27
C GLU A 113 8.68 0.88 -2.90
N VAL A 114 9.43 -0.16 -2.55
CA VAL A 114 8.91 -1.46 -2.13
C VAL A 114 9.20 -1.65 -0.65
N SER A 115 8.26 -2.22 0.10
CA SER A 115 8.45 -2.43 1.54
C SER A 115 9.63 -3.37 1.81
N GLY A 116 10.44 -3.07 2.84
CA GLY A 116 11.59 -3.91 3.19
C GLY A 116 11.21 -5.36 3.51
N VAL A 117 10.02 -5.60 4.05
CA VAL A 117 9.48 -6.95 4.30
C VAL A 117 9.18 -7.70 3.00
N GLN A 118 8.68 -7.02 1.98
CA GLN A 118 8.45 -7.60 0.66
C GLN A 118 9.77 -7.93 -0.04
N VAL A 119 10.76 -7.03 0.04
CA VAL A 119 12.11 -7.29 -0.47
C VAL A 119 12.74 -8.49 0.25
N ALA A 120 12.64 -8.56 1.58
CA ALA A 120 13.14 -9.69 2.35
C ALA A 120 12.44 -11.00 1.95
N SER A 121 11.11 -11.01 1.80
CA SER A 121 10.35 -12.17 1.36
C SER A 121 10.81 -12.67 -0.01
N TYR A 122 11.02 -11.75 -0.95
CA TYR A 122 11.53 -12.04 -2.29
C TYR A 122 12.96 -12.63 -2.25
N LEU A 123 13.86 -12.03 -1.46
CA LEU A 123 15.23 -12.52 -1.27
C LEU A 123 15.28 -13.90 -0.60
N MET A 124 14.33 -14.19 0.28
CA MET A 124 14.18 -15.50 0.94
C MET A 124 13.50 -16.54 0.05
N ASN A 125 13.14 -16.17 -1.19
CA ASN A 125 12.44 -17.02 -2.16
C ASN A 125 11.14 -17.61 -1.59
N TYR A 126 10.41 -16.79 -0.80
CA TYR A 126 9.07 -17.13 -0.35
C TYR A 126 8.06 -16.77 -1.44
N ASP A 127 7.05 -17.64 -1.62
CA ASP A 127 5.95 -17.37 -2.53
C ASP A 127 5.19 -16.11 -2.10
N ASP A 128 4.85 -15.28 -3.09
CA ASP A 128 4.12 -14.03 -2.93
C ASP A 128 2.61 -14.19 -3.17
N HIS A 129 2.16 -15.39 -3.52
CA HIS A 129 0.77 -15.67 -3.82
C HIS A 129 0.38 -17.10 -3.48
N TYR A 130 -0.88 -17.28 -3.09
CA TYR A 130 -1.49 -18.60 -2.92
C TYR A 130 -2.64 -18.71 -3.91
N THR A 131 -2.59 -19.69 -4.82
CA THR A 131 -3.68 -19.95 -5.77
C THR A 131 -4.23 -21.33 -5.58
N THR A 132 -5.54 -21.44 -5.69
CA THR A 132 -6.23 -22.74 -5.79
C THR A 132 -6.46 -23.16 -7.24
N HIS A 133 -6.25 -22.26 -8.21
CA HIS A 133 -6.61 -22.44 -9.62
C HIS A 133 -5.48 -21.97 -10.54
N THR A 134 -5.37 -22.61 -11.71
CA THR A 134 -4.39 -22.25 -12.74
C THR A 134 -4.94 -21.12 -13.61
N PHE A 135 -4.25 -19.98 -13.62
CA PHE A 135 -4.59 -18.84 -14.48
C PHE A 135 -3.81 -18.86 -15.80
N ARG A 136 -4.31 -18.15 -16.81
CA ARG A 136 -3.64 -17.94 -18.10
C ARG A 136 -3.24 -16.47 -18.24
N ASN A 137 -2.02 -16.24 -18.72
CA ASN A 137 -1.52 -14.89 -18.97
C ASN A 137 -2.36 -14.21 -20.05
N LEU A 138 -2.80 -12.98 -19.76
CA LEU A 138 -3.52 -12.13 -20.70
C LEU A 138 -2.53 -11.08 -21.22
N PHE A 139 -2.07 -11.27 -22.44
CA PHE A 139 -1.15 -10.34 -23.07
C PHE A 139 -1.96 -9.19 -23.67
N LEU A 140 -1.88 -8.01 -23.04
CA LEU A 140 -2.42 -6.78 -23.62
C LEU A 140 -1.46 -6.31 -24.71
N ILE A 141 -1.93 -6.36 -25.95
CA ILE A 141 -1.22 -5.97 -27.17
C ILE A 141 -1.38 -4.45 -27.41
#